data_AF-A0A2E5P3W7-F1
#
_entry.id   AF-A0A2E5P3W7-F1
#
_cell.length_a   1.000
_cell.length_b   1.000
_cell.length_c   1.000
_cell.angle_alpha   90.00
_cell.angle_beta   90.00
_cell.angle_gamma   90.00
#
_symmetry.space_group_name_H-M   'P 1'
#
loop_
_entity.id
_entity.type
_entity.pdbx_description
1 polymer ?
#
loop_
_entity_poly.entity_id
_entity_poly.type
_entity_poly.pdbx_seq_one_letter_code
_entity_poly.pdbx_strand_id
1 'polypeptide(L)'
;MNTQRTIDEVPVAHTPDGGWTTWPPPVLAGCTEPAPVDAPDLDGYWRTVEVLVDDQDQPDHPGLGHVQRVEQRGDRLVVTGGGIIHDMRCDSTLERGVHDVAEFDKATEIHVVASYEDGEHVLRPKGMPIEIRRRREGEKMVWDYLGYTARLEHLAPSETDPANVSALQPTAGDH
;
A
#
# COMPACT_ATOMS: atom_id res chain seq x y z
N MET A 1 9.24 31.99 0.01
CA MET A 1 9.94 30.70 -0.21
C MET A 1 8.96 29.64 0.23
N ASN A 2 8.42 28.84 -0.69
CA ASN A 2 7.59 27.70 -0.30
C ASN A 2 8.53 26.69 0.37
N THR A 3 8.47 26.58 1.69
CA THR A 3 9.13 25.50 2.40
C THR A 3 8.44 24.21 1.94
N GLN A 4 9.18 23.38 1.23
CA GLN A 4 8.71 22.05 0.84
C GLN A 4 8.47 21.24 2.10
N ARG A 5 7.28 20.64 2.22
CA ARG A 5 6.97 19.75 3.35
C ARG A 5 7.84 18.52 3.25
N THR A 6 8.46 18.12 4.35
CA THR A 6 9.28 16.91 4.40
C THR A 6 8.52 15.74 5.01
N ILE A 7 8.95 14.52 4.66
CA ILE A 7 8.36 13.28 5.17
C ILE A 7 8.44 13.15 6.70
N ASP A 8 9.41 13.79 7.35
CA ASP A 8 9.54 13.80 8.81
C ASP A 8 8.56 14.77 9.50
N GLU A 9 8.03 15.76 8.78
CA GLU A 9 7.05 16.72 9.30
C GLU A 9 5.61 16.20 9.21
N VAL A 10 5.38 15.11 8.48
CA VAL A 10 4.07 14.44 8.38
C VAL A 10 3.96 13.44 9.54
N PRO A 11 2.97 13.55 10.44
CA PRO A 11 2.73 12.55 11.48
C PRO A 11 2.51 11.15 10.87
N VAL A 12 2.86 10.09 11.61
CA VAL A 12 2.52 8.72 11.22
C VAL A 12 1.00 8.57 11.18
N ALA A 13 0.47 8.09 10.06
CA ALA A 13 -0.94 7.79 9.91
C ALA A 13 -1.24 6.40 10.47
N HIS A 14 -2.41 6.27 11.11
CA HIS A 14 -2.88 5.00 11.64
C HIS A 14 -4.28 4.71 11.10
N THR A 15 -4.63 3.43 11.03
CA THR A 15 -6.00 3.03 10.74
C THR A 15 -6.93 3.55 11.85
N PRO A 16 -8.03 4.25 11.51
CA PRO A 16 -9.00 4.67 12.53
C PRO A 16 -9.74 3.46 13.10
N ASP A 17 -10.25 3.56 14.33
CA ASP A 17 -11.02 2.49 14.98
C ASP A 17 -12.16 1.98 14.08
N GLY A 18 -12.15 0.67 13.80
CA GLY A 18 -13.12 0.02 12.92
C GLY A 18 -12.84 0.17 11.41
N GLY A 19 -11.73 0.82 11.05
CA GLY A 19 -11.33 1.08 9.66
C GLY A 19 -12.03 2.29 9.05
N TRP A 20 -11.41 2.87 8.01
CA TRP A 20 -12.04 3.97 7.28
C TRP A 20 -13.15 3.46 6.36
N THR A 21 -14.20 4.27 6.18
CA THR A 21 -15.34 3.99 5.29
C THR A 21 -15.40 4.91 4.07
N THR A 22 -14.67 6.03 4.14
CA THR A 22 -14.46 6.96 3.02
C THR A 22 -12.96 7.03 2.75
N TRP A 23 -12.57 7.07 1.48
CA TRP A 23 -11.17 7.19 1.11
C TRP A 23 -10.52 8.41 1.77
N PRO A 24 -9.45 8.23 2.56
CA PRO A 24 -8.74 9.35 3.16
C PRO A 24 -7.91 10.08 2.09
N PRO A 25 -7.64 11.39 2.28
CA PRO A 25 -6.72 12.13 1.43
C PRO A 25 -5.31 11.51 1.47
N PRO A 26 -4.45 11.75 0.46
CA PRO A 26 -3.08 11.27 0.47
C PRO A 26 -2.30 11.80 1.68
N VAL A 27 -1.62 10.90 2.41
CA VAL A 27 -0.89 11.19 3.65
C VAL A 27 0.36 12.04 3.36
N LEU A 28 1.10 11.68 2.31
CA LEU A 28 2.39 12.29 1.95
C LEU A 28 2.23 13.44 0.95
N ALA A 29 1.01 13.97 0.77
CA ALA A 29 0.75 15.10 -0.12
C ALA A 29 1.69 16.29 0.16
N GLY A 30 2.37 16.75 -0.89
CA GLY A 30 3.32 17.87 -0.82
C GLY A 30 4.77 17.50 -0.47
N CYS A 31 5.05 16.24 -0.10
CA CYS A 31 6.41 15.73 0.04
C CYS A 31 6.95 15.29 -1.34
N THR A 32 8.25 15.44 -1.57
CA THR A 32 8.88 15.12 -2.88
C THR A 32 10.25 14.48 -2.76
N GLU A 33 10.60 13.99 -1.58
CA GLU A 33 11.86 13.29 -1.36
C GLU A 33 11.92 12.08 -2.29
N PRO A 34 13.01 11.92 -3.06
CA PRO A 34 13.15 10.81 -3.98
C PRO A 34 13.25 9.50 -3.19
N ALA A 35 12.65 8.44 -3.71
CA ALA A 35 12.81 7.11 -3.13
C ALA A 35 14.28 6.65 -3.21
N PRO A 36 14.75 5.80 -2.27
CA PRO A 36 16.06 5.14 -2.35
C PRO A 36 16.26 4.38 -3.66
N VAL A 37 17.51 4.20 -4.07
CA VAL A 37 17.87 3.52 -5.33
C VAL A 37 17.34 2.08 -5.43
N ASP A 38 17.24 1.38 -4.30
CA ASP A 38 16.78 -0.01 -4.23
C ASP A 38 15.25 -0.12 -4.07
N ALA A 39 14.53 1.01 -4.04
CA ALA A 39 13.09 1.02 -3.92
C ALA A 39 12.44 0.71 -5.29
N PRO A 40 11.44 -0.19 -5.36
CA PRO A 40 10.58 -0.25 -6.53
C PRO A 40 9.74 1.02 -6.67
N ASP A 41 9.41 1.36 -7.91
CA ASP A 41 8.41 2.37 -8.23
C ASP A 41 7.00 1.79 -8.06
N LEU A 42 6.44 1.93 -6.86
CA LEU A 42 5.09 1.49 -6.48
C LEU A 42 4.13 2.67 -6.28
N ASP A 43 4.56 3.93 -6.47
CA ASP A 43 3.73 5.11 -6.20
C ASP A 43 2.52 5.16 -7.13
N GLY A 44 1.32 5.03 -6.57
CA GLY A 44 0.10 5.05 -7.36
C GLY A 44 -1.10 4.39 -6.71
N TYR A 45 -2.24 4.49 -7.37
CA TYR A 45 -3.40 3.64 -7.15
C TYR A 45 -3.28 2.38 -7.99
N TRP A 46 -3.54 1.23 -7.38
CA TRP A 46 -3.36 -0.09 -7.96
C TRP A 46 -4.59 -0.94 -7.75
N ARG A 47 -5.11 -1.55 -8.82
CA ARG A 47 -6.25 -2.46 -8.76
C ARG A 47 -5.83 -3.89 -9.02
N THR A 48 -6.20 -4.81 -8.14
CA THR A 48 -6.02 -6.24 -8.36
C THR A 48 -6.87 -6.73 -9.53
N VAL A 49 -6.21 -7.31 -10.53
CA VAL A 49 -6.84 -7.82 -11.76
C VAL A 49 -6.59 -9.29 -12.02
N GLU A 50 -5.66 -9.91 -11.28
CA GLU A 50 -5.39 -11.34 -11.30
C GLU A 50 -4.99 -11.76 -9.88
N VAL A 51 -5.44 -12.93 -9.45
CA VAL A 51 -5.00 -13.57 -8.21
C VAL A 51 -4.65 -15.02 -8.52
N LEU A 52 -3.46 -15.44 -8.10
CA LEU A 52 -2.95 -16.79 -8.23
C LEU A 52 -2.81 -17.44 -6.85
N VAL A 53 -3.30 -18.66 -6.69
CA VAL A 53 -3.03 -19.53 -5.53
C VAL A 53 -2.38 -20.80 -6.07
N ASP A 54 -1.21 -21.17 -5.53
CA ASP A 54 -0.40 -22.27 -6.06
C ASP A 54 -0.19 -22.19 -7.59
N ASP A 55 0.12 -20.99 -8.09
CA ASP A 55 0.28 -20.66 -9.51
C ASP A 55 -0.97 -20.90 -10.40
N GLN A 56 -2.15 -21.11 -9.79
CA GLN A 56 -3.42 -21.26 -10.51
C GLN A 56 -4.29 -20.02 -10.35
N ASP A 57 -4.86 -19.56 -11.46
CA ASP A 57 -5.79 -18.43 -11.48
C ASP A 57 -7.03 -18.69 -10.62
N GLN A 58 -7.41 -17.68 -9.84
CA GLN A 58 -8.54 -17.70 -8.92
C GLN A 58 -9.55 -16.60 -9.29
N PRO A 59 -10.39 -16.81 -10.32
CA PRO A 59 -11.27 -15.78 -10.88
C PRO A 59 -12.37 -15.31 -9.92
N ASP A 60 -12.63 -16.06 -8.85
CA ASP A 60 -13.63 -15.72 -7.81
C ASP A 60 -12.96 -15.29 -6.48
N HIS A 61 -11.65 -15.02 -6.48
CA HIS A 61 -10.95 -14.63 -5.25
C HIS A 61 -11.46 -13.27 -4.74
N PRO A 62 -11.77 -13.12 -3.44
CA PRO A 62 -12.33 -11.88 -2.88
C PRO A 62 -11.39 -10.67 -2.99
N GLY A 63 -10.09 -10.90 -3.20
CA GLY A 63 -9.11 -9.84 -3.44
C GLY A 63 -9.17 -9.22 -4.85
N LEU A 64 -9.89 -9.82 -5.80
CA LEU A 64 -10.05 -9.26 -7.14
C LEU A 64 -10.83 -7.94 -7.10
N GLY A 65 -10.41 -6.98 -7.91
CA GLY A 65 -11.00 -5.65 -7.96
C GLY A 65 -10.63 -4.74 -6.78
N HIS A 66 -9.99 -5.27 -5.73
CA HIS A 66 -9.53 -4.47 -4.60
C HIS A 66 -8.53 -3.40 -5.07
N VAL A 67 -8.70 -2.19 -4.54
CA VAL A 67 -7.83 -1.05 -4.85
C VAL A 67 -7.02 -0.67 -3.63
N GLN A 68 -5.72 -0.46 -3.83
CA GLN A 68 -4.82 0.15 -2.85
C GLN A 68 -4.15 1.39 -3.44
N ARG A 69 -4.04 2.46 -2.64
CA ARG A 69 -3.13 3.58 -2.89
C ARG A 69 -1.83 3.28 -2.16
N VAL A 70 -0.71 3.35 -2.89
CA VAL A 70 0.64 3.31 -2.36
C VAL A 70 1.27 4.68 -2.57
N GLU A 71 1.68 5.35 -1.49
CA GLU A 71 2.40 6.62 -1.52
C GLU A 71 3.86 6.36 -1.14
N GLN A 72 4.82 6.82 -1.95
CA GLN A 72 6.26 6.65 -1.69
C GLN A 72 7.02 7.97 -1.77
N ARG A 73 7.61 8.43 -0.66
CA ARG A 73 8.48 9.62 -0.60
C ARG A 73 9.64 9.33 0.34
N GLY A 74 10.87 9.52 -0.11
CA GLY A 74 12.06 9.06 0.63
C GLY A 74 11.96 7.57 0.95
N ASP A 75 12.41 7.19 2.15
CA ASP A 75 12.25 5.84 2.68
C ASP A 75 10.87 5.59 3.32
N ARG A 76 9.87 6.45 3.11
CA ARG A 76 8.51 6.28 3.66
C ARG A 76 7.55 5.72 2.62
N LEU A 77 6.80 4.69 3.02
CA LEU A 77 5.75 4.08 2.21
C LEU A 77 4.45 4.07 3.01
N VAL A 78 3.34 4.49 2.39
CA VAL A 78 2.00 4.40 2.98
C VAL A 78 1.10 3.58 2.06
N VAL A 79 0.48 2.52 2.59
CA VAL A 79 -0.54 1.73 1.90
C VAL A 79 -1.91 2.06 2.48
N THR A 80 -2.80 2.59 1.65
CA THR A 80 -4.21 2.82 1.98
C THR A 80 -5.07 1.91 1.13
N GLY A 81 -5.87 1.03 1.74
CA GLY A 81 -6.74 0.11 1.00
C GLY A 81 -7.54 -0.76 1.96
N GLY A 82 -8.70 -1.25 1.54
CA GLY A 82 -9.51 -2.18 2.36
C GLY A 82 -9.90 -1.67 3.73
N GLY A 83 -9.97 -0.35 3.96
CA GLY A 83 -10.27 0.22 5.28
C GLY A 83 -9.06 0.42 6.20
N ILE A 84 -7.82 0.09 5.78
CA ILE A 84 -6.58 0.36 6.55
C ILE A 84 -5.75 1.52 5.98
N ILE A 85 -4.87 2.07 6.82
CA ILE A 85 -3.76 2.95 6.45
C ILE A 85 -2.50 2.43 7.17
N HIS A 86 -1.69 1.65 6.46
CA HIS A 86 -0.40 1.21 6.97
C HIS A 86 0.68 2.19 6.53
N ASP A 87 1.29 2.88 7.49
CA ASP A 87 2.34 3.86 7.31
C ASP A 87 3.65 3.33 7.90
N MET A 88 4.73 3.38 7.13
CA MET A 88 6.00 2.77 7.53
C MET A 88 7.23 3.48 6.93
N ARG A 89 8.36 3.38 7.64
CA ARG A 89 9.70 3.56 7.08
C ARG A 89 10.22 2.22 6.58
N CYS A 90 10.73 2.21 5.36
CA CYS A 90 11.41 1.09 4.72
C CYS A 90 12.91 1.07 5.08
N ASP A 91 13.23 1.14 6.37
CA ASP A 91 14.59 1.30 6.90
C ASP A 91 15.12 0.04 7.61
N SER A 92 14.40 -1.08 7.49
CA SER A 92 14.71 -2.36 8.12
C SER A 92 14.62 -2.36 9.66
N THR A 93 13.96 -1.37 10.26
CA THR A 93 13.73 -1.33 11.71
C THR A 93 12.30 -1.71 12.07
N LEU A 94 12.12 -2.32 13.25
CA LEU A 94 10.79 -2.54 13.80
C LEU A 94 10.19 -1.23 14.31
N GLU A 95 10.99 -0.38 14.96
CA GLU A 95 10.54 0.85 15.61
C GLU A 95 9.80 1.80 14.65
N ARG A 96 10.27 1.92 13.41
CA ARG A 96 9.67 2.80 12.41
C ARG A 96 8.92 2.06 11.31
N GLY A 97 8.73 0.75 11.48
CA GLY A 97 7.90 -0.08 10.61
C GLY A 97 6.39 0.18 10.80
N VAL A 98 5.55 -0.76 10.38
CA VAL A 98 4.10 -0.66 10.62
C VAL A 98 3.81 -0.95 12.09
N HIS A 99 3.11 -0.03 12.74
CA HIS A 99 2.48 -0.21 14.06
C HIS A 99 1.02 0.18 13.92
N ASP A 100 0.17 -0.80 13.63
CA ASP A 100 -1.22 -0.56 13.27
C ASP A 100 -2.07 -1.81 13.58
N VAL A 101 -3.27 -1.92 13.02
CA VAL A 101 -4.15 -3.09 13.15
C VAL A 101 -4.21 -3.92 11.87
N ALA A 102 -4.52 -5.21 11.99
CA ALA A 102 -4.65 -6.11 10.85
C ALA A 102 -5.87 -5.74 9.99
N GLU A 103 -5.73 -5.94 8.67
CA GLU A 103 -6.81 -5.62 7.73
C GLU A 103 -8.06 -6.48 7.96
N PHE A 104 -7.95 -7.78 8.26
CA PHE A 104 -9.14 -8.63 8.31
C PHE A 104 -10.16 -8.28 9.42
N ASP A 105 -9.74 -7.64 10.52
CA ASP A 105 -10.62 -7.28 11.64
C ASP A 105 -10.54 -5.81 12.09
N LYS A 106 -9.57 -5.05 11.57
CA LYS A 106 -9.33 -3.64 11.95
C LYS A 106 -9.14 -3.45 13.46
N ALA A 107 -8.63 -4.46 14.16
CA ALA A 107 -8.49 -4.46 15.61
C ALA A 107 -7.24 -5.20 16.13
N THR A 108 -6.84 -6.31 15.51
CA THR A 108 -5.67 -7.08 15.96
C THR A 108 -4.40 -6.27 15.69
N GLU A 109 -3.68 -5.88 16.74
CA GLU A 109 -2.43 -5.14 16.61
C GLU A 109 -1.37 -5.93 15.81
N ILE A 110 -0.70 -5.25 14.89
CA ILE A 110 0.40 -5.77 14.07
C ILE A 110 1.63 -4.87 14.18
N HIS A 111 2.79 -5.51 14.25
CA HIS A 111 4.10 -4.86 14.22
C HIS A 111 4.88 -5.47 13.05
N VAL A 112 5.31 -4.68 12.08
CA VAL A 112 5.89 -5.20 10.84
C VAL A 112 7.13 -4.39 10.46
N VAL A 113 8.27 -5.06 10.27
CA VAL A 113 9.46 -4.42 9.70
C VAL A 113 9.24 -4.22 8.21
N ALA A 114 9.55 -3.03 7.70
CA ALA A 114 9.53 -2.74 6.27
C ALA A 114 10.94 -2.43 5.75
N SER A 115 11.25 -2.87 4.54
CA SER A 115 12.53 -2.63 3.88
C SER A 115 12.36 -2.56 2.36
N TYR A 116 13.35 -1.94 1.71
CA TYR A 116 13.59 -2.11 0.29
C TYR A 116 14.79 -3.03 0.07
N GLU A 117 14.60 -4.08 -0.74
CA GLU A 117 15.60 -5.11 -1.01
C GLU A 117 15.52 -5.53 -2.47
N ASP A 118 16.62 -5.37 -3.20
CA ASP A 118 16.75 -5.83 -4.60
C ASP A 118 15.60 -5.36 -5.52
N GLY A 119 15.12 -4.13 -5.34
CA GLY A 119 14.01 -3.58 -6.12
C GLY A 119 12.63 -4.07 -5.66
N GLU A 120 12.51 -4.58 -4.44
CA GLU A 120 11.25 -5.01 -3.84
C GLU A 120 10.98 -4.28 -2.53
N HIS A 121 9.70 -4.05 -2.23
CA HIS A 121 9.25 -3.69 -0.90
C HIS A 121 8.93 -4.97 -0.11
N VAL A 122 9.63 -5.19 0.98
CA VAL A 122 9.54 -6.41 1.80
C VAL A 122 9.01 -6.07 3.18
N LEU A 123 8.01 -6.84 3.62
CA LEU A 123 7.39 -6.72 4.94
C LEU A 123 7.61 -8.01 5.73
N ARG A 124 8.03 -7.87 6.99
CA ARG A 124 8.28 -8.96 7.93
C ARG A 124 7.50 -8.75 9.24
N PRO A 125 6.33 -9.38 9.39
CA PRO A 125 5.56 -9.32 10.64
C PRO A 125 6.34 -9.91 11.81
N LYS A 126 6.36 -9.19 12.94
CA LYS A 126 7.06 -9.60 14.15
C LYS A 126 6.53 -10.95 14.65
N GLY A 127 7.45 -11.89 14.86
CA GLY A 127 7.12 -13.21 15.41
C GLY A 127 6.57 -14.21 14.39
N MET A 128 6.54 -13.88 13.10
CA MET A 128 6.10 -14.78 12.03
C MET A 128 7.23 -14.98 11.02
N PRO A 129 7.57 -16.23 10.63
CA PRO A 129 8.63 -16.50 9.66
C PRO A 129 8.10 -16.40 8.21
N ILE A 130 7.57 -15.23 7.87
CA ILE A 130 6.93 -14.94 6.57
C ILE A 130 7.45 -13.62 6.02
N GLU A 131 7.39 -13.49 4.71
CA GLU A 131 7.66 -12.24 3.99
C GLU A 131 6.49 -11.94 3.07
N ILE A 132 6.11 -10.67 3.01
CA ILE A 132 5.15 -10.15 2.04
C ILE A 132 5.93 -9.21 1.13
N ARG A 133 5.85 -9.42 -0.18
CA ARG A 133 6.72 -8.74 -1.16
C ARG A 133 5.89 -8.00 -2.18
N ARG A 134 6.30 -6.78 -2.54
CA ARG A 134 5.76 -6.03 -3.68
C ARG A 134 6.89 -5.64 -4.62
N ARG A 135 6.70 -5.88 -5.91
CA ARG A 135 7.67 -5.56 -6.96
C ARG A 135 6.98 -5.11 -8.24
N ARG A 136 7.76 -4.59 -9.18
CA ARG A 136 7.30 -4.24 -10.53
C ARG A 136 7.66 -5.33 -11.52
N GLU A 137 6.66 -5.79 -12.27
CA GLU A 137 6.84 -6.65 -13.44
C GLU A 137 6.24 -5.92 -14.65
N GLY A 138 7.10 -5.22 -15.41
CA GLY A 138 6.67 -4.33 -16.48
C GLY A 138 5.76 -3.23 -15.95
N GLU A 139 4.53 -3.15 -16.47
CA GLU A 139 3.53 -2.16 -16.06
C GLU A 139 2.72 -2.59 -14.82
N LYS A 140 2.83 -3.85 -14.38
CA LYS A 140 2.05 -4.42 -13.27
C LYS A 140 2.83 -4.36 -11.96
N MET A 141 2.12 -4.10 -10.86
CA MET A 141 2.64 -4.42 -9.53
C MET A 141 2.32 -5.89 -9.26
N VAL A 142 3.29 -6.64 -8.76
CA VAL A 142 3.06 -7.98 -8.24
C VAL A 142 3.18 -7.94 -6.72
N TRP A 143 2.20 -8.53 -6.05
CA TRP A 143 2.11 -8.57 -4.61
C TRP A 143 1.97 -10.01 -4.13
N ASP A 144 3.02 -10.53 -3.52
CA ASP A 144 3.03 -11.83 -2.88
C ASP A 144 2.52 -11.65 -1.45
N TYR A 145 1.32 -12.16 -1.19
CA TYR A 145 0.64 -12.01 0.09
C TYR A 145 0.11 -13.35 0.57
N LEU A 146 0.63 -13.82 1.71
CA LEU A 146 0.11 -14.94 2.53
C LEU A 146 -0.80 -15.94 1.80
N GLY A 147 -0.19 -16.78 0.96
CA GLY A 147 -0.88 -17.88 0.27
C GLY A 147 -1.39 -17.55 -1.14
N TYR A 148 -1.27 -16.31 -1.60
CA TYR A 148 -1.58 -15.94 -2.98
C TYR A 148 -0.61 -14.89 -3.55
N THR A 149 -0.61 -14.78 -4.88
CA THR A 149 0.06 -13.70 -5.62
C THR A 149 -0.99 -12.88 -6.34
N ALA A 150 -0.99 -11.57 -6.17
CA ALA A 150 -1.87 -10.66 -6.90
C ALA A 150 -1.07 -9.90 -7.97
N ARG A 151 -1.63 -9.75 -9.16
CA ARG A 151 -1.15 -8.75 -10.14
C ARG A 151 -2.11 -7.58 -10.18
N LEU A 152 -1.53 -6.39 -10.09
CA LEU A 152 -2.27 -5.14 -10.04
C LEU A 152 -1.91 -4.23 -11.20
N GLU A 153 -2.90 -3.56 -11.75
CA GLU A 153 -2.71 -2.52 -12.76
C GLU A 153 -2.75 -1.13 -12.15
N HIS A 154 -1.96 -0.23 -12.73
CA HIS A 154 -1.91 1.17 -12.33
C HIS A 154 -3.19 1.89 -12.77
N LEU A 155 -3.74 2.72 -11.89
CA LEU A 155 -4.95 3.50 -12.15
C LEU A 155 -4.67 5.01 -12.23
N ALA A 156 -3.89 5.54 -11.29
CA ALA A 156 -3.63 6.97 -11.16
C ALA A 156 -2.42 7.23 -10.23
N PRO A 157 -1.75 8.40 -10.34
CA PRO A 157 -0.74 8.82 -9.37
C PRO A 157 -1.28 8.87 -7.95
N SER A 158 -0.45 8.58 -6.95
CA SER A 158 -0.87 8.47 -5.54
C SER A 158 -1.39 9.80 -4.97
N GLU A 159 -0.88 10.92 -5.46
CA GLU A 159 -1.32 12.28 -5.08
C GLU A 159 -2.72 12.65 -5.60
N THR A 160 -3.31 11.83 -6.48
CA THR A 160 -4.64 12.08 -7.02
C THR A 160 -5.66 12.03 -5.89
N ASP A 161 -6.47 13.08 -5.77
CA ASP A 161 -7.62 13.11 -4.87
C ASP A 161 -8.50 11.87 -5.16
N PRO A 162 -8.86 11.05 -4.15
CA PRO A 162 -9.69 9.87 -4.34
C PRO A 162 -10.99 10.13 -5.13
N ALA A 163 -11.58 11.31 -4.99
CA ALA A 163 -12.78 11.71 -5.73
C ALA A 163 -12.56 11.79 -7.26
N ASN A 164 -11.30 11.94 -7.68
CA ASN A 164 -10.90 12.05 -9.08
C ASN A 164 -10.35 10.74 -9.67
N VAL A 165 -10.26 9.67 -8.88
CA VAL A 165 -9.85 8.35 -9.38
C VAL A 165 -11.09 7.62 -9.91
N SER A 166 -11.23 7.54 -11.24
CA SER A 166 -12.44 7.00 -11.88
C SER A 166 -12.79 5.57 -11.43
N ALA A 167 -11.79 4.74 -11.15
CA ALA A 167 -11.99 3.36 -10.69
C ALA A 167 -12.56 3.24 -9.27
N LEU A 168 -12.54 4.32 -8.48
CA LEU A 168 -13.14 4.37 -7.14
C LEU A 168 -14.59 4.89 -7.17
N GLN A 169 -15.02 5.45 -8.30
CA GLN A 169 -16.37 5.99 -8.42
C GLN A 169 -17.36 4.84 -8.68
N PRO A 170 -18.59 4.94 -8.13
CA PRO A 170 -19.65 4.01 -8.51
C PRO A 170 -19.81 4.01 -10.03
N THR A 171 -19.85 2.82 -10.64
CA THR A 171 -20.21 2.72 -12.05
C THR A 171 -21.62 3.25 -12.23
N ALA A 172 -21.81 4.23 -13.11
CA ALA A 172 -23.13 4.75 -13.44
C ALA A 172 -23.98 3.60 -14.02
N GLY A 173 -24.84 3.00 -13.18
CA GLY A 173 -25.59 1.78 -13.53
C GLY A 173 -26.32 1.12 -12.38
N ASP A 174 -25.89 1.32 -11.13
CA ASP A 174 -26.60 0.78 -9.95
C ASP A 174 -27.53 1.82 -9.31
N HIS A 175 -28.70 2.03 -9.94
CA HIS A 175 -29.88 2.66 -9.34
C HIS A 175 -31.15 1.91 -9.74
#